data_AF-A0A016WLY6-F1
#
_entry.id   AF-A0A016WLY6-F1
#
_cell.length_a   1.000
_cell.length_b   1.000
_cell.length_c   1.000
_cell.angle_alpha   90.00
_cell.angle_beta   90.00
_cell.angle_gamma   90.00
#
_symmetry.space_group_name_H-M   'P 1'
#
loop_
_entity.id
_entity.type
_entity.pdbx_description
1 polymer ?
#
loop_
_entity_poly.entity_id
_entity_poly.type
_entity_poly.pdbx_seq_one_letter_code
_entity_poly.pdbx_strand_id
1 'polypeptide(L)'
;MDTPRAPAPAALPVQIRQGKNHKIDYGGSPPSVDLVLSDTSLPVHLRSIVSHLLQFKDQFAVLMQKNRELIAENDSFREENSEFLNENTSLKSEIGNLRSELSRTRDSTLDQLKLHPFVFVKRLNGQVYS
;
A
#
# COMPACT_ATOMS: atom_id res chain seq x y z
N MET A 1 38.09 18.82 15.44
CA MET A 1 37.66 19.15 14.06
C MET A 1 36.18 18.81 13.99
N ASP A 2 35.35 19.74 14.44
CA ASP A 2 33.90 19.55 14.58
C ASP A 2 33.20 19.96 13.30
N THR A 3 32.51 19.02 12.66
CA THR A 3 31.72 19.26 11.46
C THR A 3 30.32 19.72 11.88
N PRO A 4 29.82 20.89 11.45
CA PRO A 4 28.47 21.31 11.80
C PRO A 4 27.46 20.50 10.97
N ARG A 5 26.56 19.82 11.67
CA ARG A 5 25.46 19.04 11.11
C ARG A 5 24.38 20.00 10.59
N ALA A 6 24.15 20.00 9.28
CA ALA A 6 23.06 20.76 8.65
C ALA A 6 21.69 20.24 9.14
N PRO A 7 20.69 21.12 9.37
CA PRO A 7 19.34 20.68 9.69
C PRO A 7 18.64 20.13 8.43
N ALA A 8 17.92 19.02 8.60
CA ALA A 8 17.17 18.39 7.52
C ALA A 8 16.07 19.33 6.99
N PRO A 9 15.81 19.37 5.67
CA PRO A 9 14.73 20.18 5.12
C PRO A 9 13.38 19.63 5.57
N ALA A 10 12.55 20.51 6.12
CA ALA A 10 11.18 20.21 6.52
C ALA A 10 10.37 19.65 5.34
N ALA A 11 9.69 18.53 5.56
CA ALA A 11 8.78 17.94 4.60
C ALA A 11 7.61 18.91 4.36
N LEU A 12 7.55 19.49 3.16
CA LEU A 12 6.40 20.28 2.75
C LEU A 12 5.22 19.34 2.46
N PRO A 13 4.01 19.63 2.98
CA PRO A 13 2.82 18.85 2.67
C PRO A 13 2.48 19.04 1.20
N VAL A 14 2.60 17.97 0.41
CA VAL A 14 2.11 17.91 -0.96
C VAL A 14 0.58 17.91 -0.91
N GLN A 15 -0.02 19.10 -0.98
CA GLN A 15 -1.46 19.24 -1.22
C GLN A 15 -1.75 18.77 -2.64
N ILE A 16 -2.13 17.50 -2.77
CA ILE A 16 -2.70 16.96 -4.01
C ILE A 16 -4.08 17.61 -4.15
N ARG A 17 -4.15 18.67 -4.96
CA ARG A 17 -5.42 19.28 -5.36
C ARG A 17 -6.21 18.25 -6.16
N GLN A 18 -7.26 17.69 -5.55
CA GLN A 18 -8.29 16.95 -6.26
C GLN A 18 -8.95 17.87 -7.29
N GLY A 19 -8.49 17.78 -8.54
CA GLY A 19 -9.13 18.39 -9.68
C GLY A 19 -10.45 17.68 -9.97
N LYS A 20 -11.52 18.46 -10.14
CA LYS A 20 -12.83 18.01 -10.59
C LYS A 20 -12.69 17.26 -11.92
N ASN A 21 -12.79 15.94 -11.90
CA ASN A 21 -12.64 15.08 -13.08
C ASN A 21 -13.69 15.44 -14.14
N HIS A 22 -13.28 16.19 -15.16
CA HIS A 22 -14.07 16.33 -16.39
C HIS A 22 -13.83 15.08 -17.23
N LYS A 23 -14.87 14.26 -17.33
CA LYS A 23 -14.87 13.06 -18.16
C LYS A 23 -14.89 13.51 -19.62
N ILE A 24 -13.72 13.71 -20.21
CA ILE A 24 -13.61 13.98 -21.64
C ILE A 24 -13.75 12.63 -22.35
N ASP A 25 -14.84 12.50 -23.11
CA ASP A 25 -15.10 11.35 -23.97
C ASP A 25 -14.26 11.50 -25.24
N TYR A 26 -13.26 10.64 -25.41
CA TYR A 26 -12.36 10.65 -26.58
C TYR A 26 -12.78 9.61 -27.65
N GLY A 27 -13.93 8.95 -27.48
CA GLY A 27 -14.34 7.75 -28.20
C GLY A 27 -14.91 7.92 -29.62
N GLY A 28 -14.60 9.01 -30.33
CA GLY A 28 -15.06 9.21 -31.71
C GLY A 28 -13.98 9.81 -32.59
N SER A 29 -13.51 9.07 -33.60
CA SER A 29 -12.93 9.71 -34.77
C SER A 29 -14.10 10.19 -35.63
N PRO A 30 -14.30 11.50 -35.83
CA PRO A 30 -15.34 11.95 -36.73
C PRO A 30 -14.95 11.51 -38.16
N PRO A 31 -15.90 10.98 -38.96
CA PRO A 31 -15.64 10.50 -40.32
C PRO A 31 -15.17 11.61 -41.29
N SER A 32 -15.03 12.84 -40.82
CA SER A 32 -14.61 14.00 -41.59
C SER A 32 -13.09 14.17 -41.72
N VAL A 33 -12.27 13.56 -40.86
CA VAL A 33 -10.81 13.80 -40.91
C VAL A 33 -10.13 13.04 -42.05
N ASP A 34 -10.63 11.84 -42.38
CA ASP A 34 -10.16 11.08 -43.52
C ASP A 34 -10.48 11.80 -44.85
N LEU A 35 -11.62 12.49 -44.92
CA LEU A 35 -11.94 13.36 -46.06
C LEU A 35 -10.90 14.49 -46.20
N VAL A 36 -10.52 15.14 -45.10
CA VAL A 36 -9.52 16.22 -45.09
C VAL A 36 -8.13 15.71 -45.49
N LEU A 37 -7.75 14.50 -45.10
CA LEU A 37 -6.48 13.89 -45.49
C LEU A 37 -6.47 13.46 -46.97
N SER A 38 -7.62 13.06 -47.50
CA SER A 38 -7.79 12.67 -48.90
C SER A 38 -7.96 13.84 -49.88
N ASP A 39 -8.24 15.04 -49.38
CA ASP A 39 -8.45 16.23 -50.21
C ASP A 39 -7.15 16.71 -50.86
N THR A 40 -7.07 16.53 -52.18
CA THR A 40 -5.90 16.92 -52.98
C THR A 40 -5.79 18.43 -53.19
N SER A 41 -6.83 19.20 -52.87
CA SER A 41 -6.80 20.68 -52.92
C SER A 41 -6.00 21.28 -51.76
N LEU A 42 -5.78 20.52 -50.67
CA LEU A 42 -5.01 20.96 -49.52
C LEU A 42 -3.49 20.85 -49.77
N PRO A 43 -2.72 21.91 -49.48
CA PRO A 43 -1.27 21.87 -49.47
C PRO A 43 -0.71 20.72 -48.61
N VAL A 44 0.33 20.05 -49.12
CA VAL A 44 0.92 18.84 -48.49
C VAL A 44 1.33 19.06 -47.03
N HIS A 45 1.90 20.22 -46.72
CA HIS A 45 2.33 20.54 -45.35
C HIS A 45 1.15 20.60 -44.36
N LEU A 46 -0.01 21.09 -44.79
CA LEU A 46 -1.20 21.12 -43.94
C LEU A 46 -1.74 19.71 -43.70
N ARG A 47 -1.79 18.87 -44.74
CA ARG A 47 -2.18 17.46 -44.59
C ARG A 47 -1.24 16.71 -43.63
N SER A 48 0.07 16.95 -43.73
CA SER A 48 1.06 16.38 -42.80
C SER A 48 0.85 16.83 -41.35
N ILE A 49 0.56 18.13 -41.12
CA ILE A 49 0.24 18.64 -39.78
C ILE A 49 -1.01 17.95 -39.22
N VAL A 50 -2.08 17.83 -40.02
CA VAL A 50 -3.31 17.13 -39.61
C VAL A 50 -3.04 15.67 -39.27
N SER A 51 -2.23 14.96 -40.06
CA SER A 51 -1.83 13.58 -39.75
C SER A 51 -1.06 13.49 -38.43
N HIS A 52 -0.10 14.38 -38.17
CA HIS A 52 0.63 14.38 -36.90
C HIS A 52 -0.28 14.68 -35.71
N LEU A 53 -1.22 15.62 -35.84
CA LEU A 53 -2.18 15.93 -34.79
C LEU A 53 -3.09 14.73 -34.46
N LEU A 54 -3.49 13.95 -35.46
CA LEU A 54 -4.22 12.70 -35.25
C LEU A 54 -3.37 11.66 -34.53
N GLN A 55 -2.14 11.46 -34.94
CA GLN A 55 -1.22 10.55 -34.25
C GLN A 55 -1.01 10.96 -32.80
N PHE A 56 -0.85 12.26 -32.53
CA PHE A 56 -0.75 12.77 -31.16
C PHE A 56 -2.03 12.54 -30.35
N LYS A 57 -3.20 12.74 -30.96
CA LYS A 57 -4.49 12.44 -30.32
C LYS A 57 -4.56 10.95 -29.91
N ASP A 58 -4.18 10.04 -30.79
CA ASP A 58 -4.25 8.60 -30.52
C ASP A 58 -3.24 8.18 -29.45
N GLN A 59 -2.01 8.68 -29.52
CA GLN A 59 -1.00 8.47 -28.48
C GLN A 59 -1.46 9.03 -27.12
N PHE A 60 -2.07 10.21 -27.13
CA PHE A 60 -2.61 10.82 -25.91
C PHE A 60 -3.77 10.00 -25.33
N ALA A 61 -4.66 9.46 -26.17
CA ALA A 61 -5.73 8.58 -25.72
C ALA A 61 -5.19 7.31 -25.05
N VAL A 62 -4.16 6.67 -25.63
CA VAL A 62 -3.46 5.53 -25.03
C VAL A 62 -2.82 5.91 -23.69
N LEU A 63 -2.15 7.07 -23.63
CA LEU A 63 -1.53 7.55 -22.39
C LEU A 63 -2.56 7.80 -21.29
N MET A 64 -3.70 8.42 -21.63
CA MET A 64 -4.79 8.66 -20.69
C MET A 64 -5.40 7.35 -20.20
N GLN A 65 -5.54 6.35 -21.06
CA GLN A 65 -6.01 5.02 -20.67
C GLN A 65 -5.03 4.36 -19.69
N LYS A 66 -3.73 4.39 -19.99
CA LYS A 66 -2.67 3.86 -19.09
C LYS A 66 -2.63 4.60 -17.76
N ASN A 67 -2.83 5.92 -17.76
CA ASN A 67 -2.89 6.70 -16.54
C ASN A 67 -4.07 6.28 -15.65
N ARG A 68 -5.24 5.99 -16.23
CA ARG A 68 -6.39 5.46 -15.48
C ARG A 68 -6.11 4.08 -14.89
N GLU A 69 -5.46 3.21 -15.65
CA GLU A 69 -5.04 1.88 -15.16
C GLU A 69 -4.10 2.01 -13.96
N LEU A 70 -3.09 2.88 -14.05
CA LEU A 70 -2.15 3.14 -12.94
C LEU A 70 -2.83 3.72 -11.71
N ILE A 71 -3.82 4.60 -11.87
CA ILE A 71 -4.61 5.13 -10.75
C ILE A 71 -5.37 4.00 -10.06
N ALA A 72 -6.04 3.14 -10.83
CA ALA A 72 -6.79 2.01 -10.28
C ALA A 72 -5.87 1.01 -9.55
N GLU A 73 -4.69 0.72 -10.13
CA GLU A 73 -3.69 -0.12 -9.49
C GLU A 73 -3.15 0.49 -8.19
N ASN A 74 -2.88 1.80 -8.18
CA ASN A 74 -2.45 2.51 -6.97
C ASN A 74 -3.52 2.47 -5.86
N ASP A 75 -4.79 2.64 -6.24
CA ASP A 75 -5.92 2.54 -5.31
C ASP A 75 -6.01 1.13 -4.71
N SER A 76 -5.84 0.08 -5.52
CA SER A 76 -5.81 -1.31 -5.06
C SER A 76 -4.66 -1.57 -4.09
N PHE A 77 -3.45 -1.12 -4.40
CA PHE A 77 -2.30 -1.28 -3.50
C PHE A 77 -2.48 -0.53 -2.18
N ARG A 78 -3.14 0.64 -2.21
CA ARG A 78 -3.45 1.40 -1.00
C ARG A 78 -4.44 0.67 -0.11
N GLU A 79 -5.45 0.02 -0.70
CA GLU A 79 -6.41 -0.81 0.02
C GLU A 79 -5.73 -2.03 0.66
N GLU A 80 -4.96 -2.79 -0.12
CA GLU A 80 -4.21 -3.96 0.37
C GLU A 80 -3.24 -3.58 1.51
N ASN A 81 -2.52 -2.46 1.38
CA ASN A 81 -1.64 -1.99 2.44
C ASN A 81 -2.41 -1.60 3.71
N SER A 82 -3.63 -1.04 3.56
CA SER A 82 -4.49 -0.76 4.71
C SER A 82 -4.93 -2.04 5.40
N GLU A 83 -5.26 -3.09 4.65
CA GLU A 83 -5.61 -4.41 5.20
C GLU A 83 -4.44 -5.03 5.97
N PHE A 84 -3.23 -5.02 5.40
CA PHE A 84 -2.04 -5.51 6.08
C PHE A 84 -1.70 -4.73 7.34
N LEU A 85 -1.87 -3.41 7.35
CA LEU A 85 -1.69 -2.60 8.57
C LEU A 85 -2.70 -2.96 9.65
N ASN A 86 -3.96 -3.19 9.28
CA ASN A 86 -5.00 -3.63 10.20
C ASN A 86 -4.70 -5.03 10.77
N GLU A 87 -4.28 -5.98 9.93
CA GLU A 87 -3.87 -7.31 10.38
C GLU A 87 -2.65 -7.23 11.33
N ASN A 88 -1.64 -6.45 10.96
CA ASN A 88 -0.43 -6.28 11.78
C ASN A 88 -0.74 -5.69 13.16
N THR A 89 -1.64 -4.70 13.23
CA THR A 89 -2.08 -4.12 14.49
C THR A 89 -2.89 -5.11 15.33
N SER A 90 -3.77 -5.89 14.71
CA SER A 90 -4.52 -6.98 15.36
C SER A 90 -3.58 -8.02 15.97
N LEU A 91 -2.64 -8.55 15.18
CA LEU A 91 -1.66 -9.55 15.63
C LEU A 91 -0.77 -9.02 16.76
N LYS A 92 -0.34 -7.75 16.69
CA LYS A 92 0.42 -7.11 17.77
C LYS A 92 -0.39 -7.04 19.06
N SER A 93 -1.69 -6.75 18.98
CA SER A 93 -2.58 -6.77 20.14
C SER A 93 -2.72 -8.17 20.72
N GLU A 94 -2.90 -9.19 19.87
CA GLU A 94 -3.01 -10.59 20.30
C GLU A 94 -1.73 -11.07 20.99
N ILE A 95 -0.55 -10.77 20.42
CA ILE A 95 0.74 -11.05 21.06
C ILE A 95 0.85 -10.34 22.42
N GLY A 96 0.41 -9.08 22.51
CA GLY A 96 0.38 -8.33 23.77
C GLY A 96 -0.50 -9.00 24.83
N ASN A 97 -1.69 -9.47 24.45
CA ASN A 97 -2.61 -10.18 25.32
C ASN A 97 -2.02 -11.51 25.80
N LEU A 98 -1.50 -12.33 24.88
CA LEU A 98 -0.87 -13.62 25.20
C LEU A 98 0.33 -13.45 26.14
N ARG A 99 1.17 -12.42 25.92
CA ARG A 99 2.29 -12.12 26.83
C ARG A 99 1.82 -11.74 28.23
N SER A 100 0.70 -11.02 28.32
CA SER A 100 0.09 -10.63 29.59
C SER A 100 -0.50 -11.83 30.33
N GLU A 101 -1.20 -12.72 29.62
CA GLU A 101 -1.71 -13.99 30.17
C GLU A 101 -0.59 -14.92 30.63
N LEU A 102 0.50 -15.01 29.86
CA LEU A 102 1.66 -15.85 30.18
C LEU A 102 2.42 -15.31 31.40
N SER A 103 2.48 -13.99 31.58
CA SER A 103 3.03 -13.37 32.79
C SER A 103 2.14 -13.64 34.00
N ARG A 104 0.82 -13.48 33.87
CA ARG A 104 -0.16 -13.72 34.94
C ARG A 104 -0.17 -15.19 35.41
N THR A 105 -0.07 -16.14 34.49
CA THR A 105 0.01 -17.58 34.82
C THR A 105 1.32 -17.91 35.51
N ARG A 106 2.46 -17.38 35.04
CA ARG A 106 3.76 -17.53 35.70
C ARG A 106 3.72 -17.02 37.14
N ASP A 107 3.20 -15.81 37.36
CA ASP A 107 3.13 -15.22 38.70
C ASP A 107 2.18 -16.00 39.61
N SER A 108 1.03 -16.44 39.08
CA SER A 108 0.09 -17.29 39.83
C SER A 108 0.70 -18.65 40.23
N THR A 109 1.47 -19.30 39.35
CA THR A 109 2.16 -20.56 39.68
C THR A 109 3.27 -20.37 40.72
N LEU A 110 4.00 -19.25 40.64
CA LEU A 110 5.02 -18.89 41.63
C LEU A 110 4.39 -18.66 43.00
N ASP A 111 3.24 -17.98 43.05
CA ASP A 111 2.53 -17.73 44.30
C ASP A 111 1.90 -19.01 44.87
N GLN A 112 1.39 -19.92 44.03
CA GLN A 112 0.96 -21.25 44.50
C GLN A 112 2.11 -22.07 45.11
N LEU A 113 3.31 -22.02 44.51
CA LEU A 113 4.51 -22.67 45.07
C LEU A 113 4.97 -22.04 46.39
N LYS A 114 4.79 -20.71 46.57
CA LYS A 114 5.08 -20.03 47.85
C LYS A 114 4.06 -20.36 48.94
N LEU A 115 2.78 -20.57 48.59
CA LEU A 115 1.74 -20.94 49.54
C LEU A 115 1.78 -22.43 49.95
N HIS A 116 2.36 -23.31 49.13
CA HIS A 116 2.59 -24.72 49.47
C HIS A 116 4.06 -25.15 49.27
N PRO A 117 4.98 -24.74 50.16
CA PRO A 117 6.40 -25.09 50.02
C PRO A 117 6.73 -26.57 50.25
N PHE A 118 5.77 -27.40 50.71
CA PHE A 118 6.03 -28.79 51.11
C PHE A 118 4.91 -29.76 50.70
N VAL A 119 4.93 -30.28 49.46
CA VAL A 119 4.35 -31.60 49.15
C VAL A 119 5.30 -32.46 48.28
N PHE A 120 6.51 -31.98 47.95
CA PHE A 120 7.49 -32.75 47.16
C PHE A 120 8.53 -33.51 48.00
N VAL A 121 8.14 -33.97 49.20
CA VAL A 121 8.96 -34.87 50.03
C VAL A 121 8.14 -36.09 50.39
N LYS A 122 8.17 -37.13 49.54
CA LYS A 122 8.17 -38.56 49.90
C LYS A 122 7.91 -39.43 48.65
N ARG A 123 8.98 -39.81 47.95
CA ARG A 123 9.07 -41.17 47.38
C ARG A 123 10.51 -41.57 46.97
N LEU A 124 11.50 -41.26 47.79
CA LEU A 124 12.84 -41.83 47.67
C LEU A 124 13.34 -42.20 49.07
N ASN A 125 12.71 -43.22 49.66
CA ASN A 125 13.31 -44.00 50.74
C ASN A 125 12.63 -45.38 50.70
N GLY A 126 13.03 -46.17 49.69
CA GLY A 126 12.87 -47.60 49.74
C GLY A 126 13.94 -48.18 50.67
N GLN A 127 13.69 -48.15 51.97
CA GLN A 127 14.27 -49.16 52.85
C GLN A 127 13.33 -50.36 52.84
N VAL A 128 13.83 -51.49 52.34
CA VAL A 128 13.24 -52.82 52.59
C VAL A 128 14.22 -53.53 53.53
N TYR A 129 13.77 -53.75 54.76
CA TYR A 129 14.35 -54.76 55.66
C TYR A 129 13.74 -56.12 55.30
N SER A 130 14.59 -57.08 54.96
CA SER A 130 14.54 -58.50 55.39
C SER A 130 15.88 -59.14 55.05
#